data_AF-A0A0A1WJC7-F1
#
_entry.id   AF-A0A0A1WJC7-F1
#
_cell.length_a   1.000
_cell.length_b   1.000
_cell.length_c   1.000
_cell.angle_alpha   90.00
_cell.angle_beta   90.00
_cell.angle_gamma   90.00
#
_symmetry.space_group_name_H-M   'P 1'
#
loop_
_entity.id
_entity.type
_entity.pdbx_description
1 polymer ?
#
loop_
_entity_poly.entity_id
_entity_poly.type
_entity_poly.pdbx_seq_one_letter_code
_entity_poly.pdbx_strand_id
1 'polypeptide(L)'
;MSTFFNSLHRQSVLLILLLMIVAACSKFCVEDDCSSQRWHLYKVEYKKQYNSQLEEAHRRIIFCKNLRMIDAHNERYKRGEVTFEMGINQFADMSHEEFLRWLHTGSRDNGSILSSL
;
A
#
# COMPACT_ATOMS: atom_id res chain seq x y z
N MET A 1 -26.38 50.07 1.89
CA MET A 1 -25.40 49.53 2.85
C MET A 1 -25.45 48.01 2.97
N SER A 2 -26.62 47.36 2.96
CA SER A 2 -26.78 45.89 3.09
C SER A 2 -26.16 45.05 1.94
N THR A 3 -26.17 45.55 0.70
CA THR A 3 -25.60 44.84 -0.46
C THR A 3 -24.08 44.68 -0.41
N PHE A 4 -23.38 45.64 0.23
CA PHE A 4 -21.93 45.60 0.43
C PHE A 4 -21.54 44.52 1.45
N PHE A 5 -22.25 44.45 2.58
CA PHE A 5 -22.05 43.40 3.60
C PHE A 5 -22.37 42.00 3.05
N ASN A 6 -23.42 41.87 2.23
CA ASN A 6 -23.74 40.60 1.57
C ASN A 6 -22.68 40.20 0.54
N SER A 7 -22.11 41.15 -0.20
CA SER A 7 -21.02 40.88 -1.15
C SER A 7 -19.73 40.46 -0.43
N LEU A 8 -19.36 41.17 0.64
CA LEU A 8 -18.19 40.84 1.46
C LEU A 8 -18.33 39.48 2.14
N HIS A 9 -19.51 39.18 2.70
CA HIS A 9 -19.80 37.88 3.29
C HIS A 9 -19.74 36.74 2.26
N ARG A 10 -20.27 36.95 1.05
CA ARG A 10 -20.15 35.96 -0.04
C ARG A 10 -18.70 35.73 -0.48
N GLN A 11 -17.89 36.78 -0.57
CA GLN A 11 -16.45 36.66 -0.91
C GLN A 11 -15.69 35.88 0.16
N SER A 12 -15.92 36.18 1.45
CA SER A 12 -15.30 35.44 2.56
C SER A 12 -15.74 33.97 2.60
N VAL A 13 -17.02 33.68 2.37
CA VAL A 13 -17.52 32.28 2.30
C VAL A 13 -16.90 31.51 1.14
N LEU A 14 -16.76 32.14 -0.04
CA LEU A 14 -16.11 31.51 -1.20
C LEU A 14 -14.62 31.21 -0.93
N LEU A 15 -13.89 32.13 -0.29
CA LEU A 15 -12.50 31.93 0.11
C LEU A 15 -12.36 30.79 1.13
N ILE A 16 -13.25 30.73 2.12
CA ILE A 16 -13.27 29.64 3.11
C ILE A 16 -13.55 28.30 2.44
N LEU A 17 -14.51 28.22 1.50
CA LEU A 17 -14.79 26.99 0.75
C LEU A 17 -13.60 26.55 -0.11
N LEU A 18 -12.92 27.49 -0.77
CA LEU A 18 -11.72 27.19 -1.55
C LEU A 18 -10.57 26.65 -0.67
N LEU A 19 -10.35 27.26 0.50
CA LEU A 19 -9.34 26.80 1.46
C LEU A 19 -9.66 25.40 2.01
N MET A 20 -10.93 25.09 2.27
CA MET A 20 -11.37 23.76 2.69
C MET A 20 -11.14 22.70 1.61
N ILE A 21 -11.34 23.04 0.32
CA ILE A 21 -11.07 22.13 -0.80
C ILE A 21 -9.56 21.87 -0.93
N VAL A 22 -8.71 22.89 -0.83
CA VAL A 22 -7.25 22.75 -0.91
C VAL A 22 -6.70 21.92 0.27
N ALA A 23 -7.23 22.12 1.48
CA ALA A 23 -6.85 21.34 2.66
C ALA A 23 -7.27 19.86 2.58
N ALA A 24 -8.36 19.55 1.86
CA ALA A 24 -8.76 18.17 1.60
C ALA A 24 -7.86 17.49 0.54
N CYS A 25 -7.39 18.23 -0.46
CA CYS A 25 -6.53 17.71 -1.51
C CYS A 25 -5.12 17.28 -1.03
N SER A 26 -4.56 17.92 0.00
CA SER A 26 -3.22 17.57 0.51
C SER A 26 -3.16 16.23 1.24
N LYS A 27 -4.31 15.65 1.61
CA LYS A 27 -4.39 14.31 2.21
C LYS A 27 -4.56 13.19 1.18
N PHE A 28 -4.75 13.52 -0.10
CA PHE A 28 -4.85 12.53 -1.19
C PHE A 28 -3.48 12.28 -1.85
N CYS A 29 -2.40 12.45 -1.11
CA CYS A 29 -1.13 11.83 -1.49
C CYS A 29 -1.24 10.38 -1.04
N VAL A 30 -1.35 9.45 -1.99
CA VAL A 30 -1.20 8.02 -1.73
C VAL A 30 0.10 7.85 -0.97
N GLU A 31 -0.02 7.51 0.31
CA GLU A 31 1.11 7.27 1.19
C GLU A 31 1.83 6.03 0.66
N ASP A 32 2.93 6.26 -0.06
CA ASP A 32 3.79 5.21 -0.60
C ASP A 32 4.63 4.63 0.56
N ASP A 33 3.96 4.05 1.57
CA ASP A 33 4.53 3.48 2.81
C ASP A 33 5.60 2.41 2.57
N CYS A 34 5.66 1.94 1.35
CA CYS A 34 6.53 0.89 0.90
C CYS A 34 7.77 1.52 0.29
N SER A 35 8.70 1.90 1.16
CA SER A 35 9.93 2.55 0.71
C SER A 35 10.59 1.74 -0.40
N SER A 36 11.02 2.42 -1.47
CA SER A 36 11.72 1.78 -2.59
C SER A 36 12.92 0.94 -2.12
N GLN A 37 13.50 1.29 -0.97
CA GLN A 37 14.54 0.52 -0.29
C GLN A 37 14.05 -0.84 0.23
N ARG A 38 12.92 -0.90 0.96
CA ARG A 38 12.36 -2.18 1.45
C ARG A 38 12.00 -3.11 0.29
N TRP A 39 11.44 -2.56 -0.79
CA TRP A 39 11.18 -3.32 -2.02
C TRP A 39 12.47 -3.86 -2.64
N HIS A 40 13.50 -3.02 -2.77
CA HIS A 40 14.78 -3.42 -3.32
C HIS A 40 15.43 -4.54 -2.48
N LEU A 41 15.52 -4.36 -1.17
CA LEU A 41 16.08 -5.35 -0.25
C LEU A 41 15.31 -6.68 -0.32
N TYR A 42 13.98 -6.63 -0.36
CA TYR A 42 13.14 -7.82 -0.53
C TYR A 42 13.49 -8.59 -1.82
N LYS A 43 13.59 -7.89 -2.96
CA LYS A 43 13.94 -8.54 -4.23
C LYS A 43 15.33 -9.17 -4.19
N VAL A 44 16.29 -8.50 -3.57
CA VAL A 44 17.66 -9.01 -3.42
C VAL A 44 17.68 -10.25 -2.53
N GLU A 45 17.08 -10.17 -1.34
CA GLU A 45 17.05 -11.24 -0.34
C GLU A 45 16.42 -12.53 -0.90
N TYR A 46 15.27 -12.40 -1.56
CA TYR A 46 14.51 -13.54 -2.09
C TYR A 46 14.76 -13.80 -3.58
N LYS A 47 15.79 -13.16 -4.17
CA LYS A 47 16.21 -13.33 -5.57
C LYS A 47 15.06 -13.19 -6.57
N LYS A 48 14.16 -12.24 -6.34
CA LYS A 48 12.96 -12.02 -7.15
C LYS A 48 13.31 -11.45 -8.51
N GLN A 49 12.76 -12.07 -9.55
CA GLN A 49 12.82 -11.62 -10.93
C GLN A 49 11.42 -11.70 -11.51
N TYR A 50 11.03 -10.69 -12.29
CA TYR A 50 9.71 -10.59 -12.91
C TYR A 50 9.88 -10.46 -14.42
N ASN A 51 8.93 -10.99 -15.17
CA ASN A 51 9.00 -11.09 -16.63
C ASN A 51 8.74 -9.76 -17.32
N SER A 52 8.05 -8.83 -16.64
CA SER A 52 7.75 -7.50 -17.17
C SER A 52 7.74 -6.43 -16.09
N GLN A 53 7.89 -5.17 -16.50
CA GLN A 53 7.72 -4.02 -15.60
C GLN A 53 6.30 -3.92 -15.06
N LEU A 54 5.30 -4.35 -15.84
CA LEU A 54 3.90 -4.38 -15.42
C LEU A 54 3.70 -5.40 -14.30
N GLU A 55 4.28 -6.60 -14.44
CA GLU A 55 4.28 -7.63 -13.39
C GLU A 55 5.01 -7.12 -12.15
N GLU A 56 6.20 -6.53 -12.30
CA GLU A 56 6.93 -5.97 -11.17
C GLU A 56 6.11 -4.90 -10.43
N ALA A 57 5.46 -4.00 -11.15
CA ALA A 57 4.60 -2.98 -10.56
C ALA A 57 3.42 -3.61 -9.80
N HIS A 58 2.79 -4.63 -10.38
CA HIS A 58 1.72 -5.38 -9.72
C HIS A 58 2.20 -6.07 -8.43
N ARG A 59 3.33 -6.77 -8.49
CA ARG A 59 3.96 -7.47 -7.36
C ARG A 59 4.38 -6.49 -6.27
N ARG A 60 4.87 -5.31 -6.64
CA ARG A 60 5.18 -4.22 -5.71
C ARG A 60 3.92 -3.77 -4.98
N ILE A 61 2.80 -3.55 -5.65
CA ILE A 61 1.53 -3.15 -5.00
C ILE A 61 1.12 -4.18 -3.94
N ILE A 62 1.19 -5.48 -4.26
CA ILE A 62 0.89 -6.57 -3.32
C ILE A 62 1.85 -6.55 -2.13
N PHE A 63 3.16 -6.46 -2.41
CA PHE A 63 4.19 -6.38 -1.37
C PHE A 63 3.94 -5.23 -0.41
N CYS A 64 3.63 -4.04 -0.92
CA CYS A 64 3.34 -2.88 -0.10
C CYS A 64 2.07 -3.06 0.76
N LYS A 65 1.06 -3.77 0.27
CA LYS A 65 -0.12 -4.14 1.06
C LYS A 65 0.23 -5.10 2.21
N ASN A 66 1.00 -6.15 1.91
CA ASN A 66 1.42 -7.13 2.90
C ASN A 66 2.37 -6.53 3.95
N LEU A 67 3.22 -5.59 3.54
CA LEU A 67 4.12 -4.85 4.43
C LEU A 67 3.35 -4.05 5.49
N ARG A 68 2.31 -3.31 5.06
CA ARG A 68 1.43 -2.60 6.01
C ARG A 68 0.73 -3.55 6.98
N MET A 69 0.33 -4.72 6.50
CA MET A 69 -0.27 -5.75 7.36
C MET A 69 0.71 -6.26 8.42
N ILE A 70 1.96 -6.54 8.01
CA ILE A 70 3.04 -6.95 8.92
C ILE A 70 3.32 -5.85 9.96
N ASP A 71 3.50 -4.61 9.51
CA ASP A 71 3.81 -3.49 10.40
C ASP A 71 2.66 -3.26 11.40
N ALA A 72 1.39 -3.28 10.95
CA ALA A 72 0.23 -3.15 11.82
C ALA A 72 0.11 -4.31 12.83
N HIS A 73 0.40 -5.55 12.42
CA HIS A 73 0.41 -6.70 13.33
C HIS A 73 1.53 -6.58 14.38
N ASN A 74 2.72 -6.15 13.98
CA ASN A 74 3.85 -5.97 14.89
C ASN A 74 3.63 -4.83 15.88
N GLU A 75 2.92 -3.76 15.49
CA GLU A 75 2.49 -2.73 16.43
C GLU A 75 1.51 -3.29 17.48
N ARG A 76 0.60 -4.20 17.10
CA ARG A 76 -0.27 -4.91 18.05
C ARG A 76 0.54 -5.84 18.97
N TYR A 77 1.56 -6.50 18.44
CA TYR A 77 2.46 -7.36 19.22
C TYR A 77 3.20 -6.55 20.29
N LYS A 78 3.76 -5.39 19.94
CA LYS A 78 4.43 -4.48 20.90
C LYS A 78 3.51 -4.03 22.03
N ARG A 79 2.19 -3.95 21.79
CA ARG A 79 1.18 -3.64 22.81
C ARG A 79 0.70 -4.86 23.60
N GLY A 80 1.19 -6.07 23.28
CA GLY A 80 0.78 -7.32 23.94
C GLY A 80 -0.61 -7.83 23.52
N GLU A 81 -1.19 -7.33 22.42
CA GLU A 81 -2.52 -7.73 21.94
C GLU A 81 -2.51 -9.05 21.14
N VAL A 82 -1.33 -9.43 20.64
CA VAL A 82 -1.08 -10.68 19.91
C VAL A 82 0.20 -11.32 20.43
N THR A 83 0.35 -12.63 20.26
CA THR A 83 1.42 -13.42 20.89
C THR A 83 2.64 -13.66 20.01
N PHE A 84 2.65 -13.16 18.77
CA PHE A 84 3.74 -13.37 17.82
C PHE A 84 3.96 -12.15 16.93
N GLU A 85 5.16 -12.05 16.36
CA GLU A 85 5.53 -11.07 15.34
C GLU A 85 5.47 -11.69 13.94
N MET A 86 5.20 -10.84 12.95
CA MET A 86 5.29 -11.17 11.54
C MET A 86 6.58 -10.59 10.93
N GLY A 87 7.10 -11.28 9.92
CA GLY A 87 8.24 -10.83 9.14
C GLY A 87 7.96 -10.89 7.65
N ILE A 88 8.72 -10.11 6.89
CA ILE A 88 8.79 -10.26 5.42
C ILE A 88 9.34 -11.64 5.12
N ASN A 89 8.71 -12.35 4.18
CA ASN A 89 9.12 -13.67 3.70
C ASN A 89 8.99 -13.74 2.18
N GLN A 90 9.40 -14.86 1.57
CA GLN A 90 9.39 -15.06 0.11
C GLN A 90 8.01 -14.98 -0.56
N PHE A 91 6.93 -14.95 0.21
CA PHE A 91 5.55 -14.84 -0.26
C PHE A 91 4.99 -13.42 -0.07
N ALA A 92 5.80 -12.45 0.36
CA ALA A 92 5.34 -11.09 0.62
C ALA A 92 4.79 -10.40 -0.63
N ASP A 93 5.14 -10.82 -1.84
CA ASP A 93 4.60 -10.34 -3.13
C ASP A 93 3.41 -11.16 -3.66
N MET A 94 2.88 -12.11 -2.88
CA MET A 94 1.71 -12.91 -3.24
C MET A 94 0.44 -12.39 -2.56
N SER A 95 -0.64 -12.37 -3.32
CA SER A 95 -1.97 -12.17 -2.76
C SER A 95 -2.40 -13.38 -1.94
N HIS A 96 -3.39 -13.20 -1.07
CA HIS A 96 -3.93 -14.29 -0.27
C HIS A 96 -4.45 -15.45 -1.14
N GLU A 97 -5.14 -15.13 -2.25
CA GLU A 97 -5.66 -16.13 -3.18
C GLU A 97 -4.55 -16.87 -3.92
N GLU A 98 -3.47 -16.18 -4.33
CA GLU A 98 -2.29 -16.84 -4.91
C GLU A 98 -1.60 -17.75 -3.90
N PHE A 99 -1.46 -17.30 -2.66
CA PHE A 99 -0.86 -18.08 -1.59
C PHE A 99 -1.68 -19.35 -1.28
N LEU A 100 -3.00 -19.22 -1.19
CA LEU A 100 -3.90 -20.38 -1.01
C LEU A 100 -3.84 -21.33 -2.20
N ARG A 101 -3.81 -20.82 -3.43
CA ARG A 101 -3.61 -21.66 -4.63
C ARG A 101 -2.29 -22.42 -4.56
N TRP A 102 -1.19 -21.75 -4.24
CA TRP A 102 0.12 -22.38 -4.06
C TRP A 102 0.12 -23.47 -2.98
N LEU A 103 -0.58 -23.23 -1.86
CA LEU A 103 -0.69 -24.19 -0.76
C LEU A 103 -1.49 -25.44 -1.19
N HIS A 104 -2.60 -25.27 -1.90
CA HIS A 104 -3.48 -26.36 -2.32
C HIS A 104 -2.92 -27.19 -3.48
N THR A 105 -2.15 -26.58 -4.40
CA THR A 105 -1.53 -27.32 -5.51
C THR A 105 -0.24 -28.04 -5.14
N GLY A 106 0.26 -27.84 -3.91
CA GLY A 106 1.35 -28.58 -3.31
C GLY A 106 2.66 -28.43 -4.08
N SER A 107 3.34 -27.28 -3.97
CA SER A 107 4.75 -27.00 -4.33
C SER A 107 5.31 -27.55 -5.67
N ARG A 108 4.49 -28.09 -6.59
CA ARG A 108 4.96 -28.66 -7.87
C ARG A 108 5.42 -27.60 -8.87
N ASP A 109 5.08 -26.34 -8.62
CA ASP A 109 5.29 -25.25 -9.55
C ASP A 109 6.27 -24.22 -8.96
N ASN A 110 7.54 -24.62 -8.84
CA ASN A 110 8.67 -23.74 -8.49
C ASN A 110 9.10 -22.83 -9.67
N GLY A 111 8.16 -22.35 -10.52
CA GLY A 111 8.54 -21.44 -11.62
C GLY A 111 7.46 -21.02 -12.61
N SER A 112 6.25 -21.60 -12.60
CA SER A 112 5.23 -21.35 -13.64
C SER A 112 4.21 -20.26 -13.29
N ILE A 113 4.09 -19.84 -12.02
CA ILE A 113 3.09 -18.82 -11.63
C ILE A 113 3.53 -17.40 -12.01
N LEU A 114 4.80 -17.21 -12.38
CA LEU A 114 5.30 -15.92 -12.89
C LEU A 114 5.06 -15.75 -14.41
N SER A 115 4.70 -16.82 -15.15
CA SER A 115 4.57 -16.76 -16.62
C SER A 115 3.14 -16.60 -17.15
N SER A 116 2.13 -16.44 -16.29
CA SER A 116 0.72 -16.45 -16.71
C SER A 116 -0.08 -15.20 -16.35
N LEU A 117 0.60 -14.05 -16.16
CA LEU A 117 -0.02 -12.72 -16.19
C LEU A 117 0.81 -11.77 -17.06
#